data_AF-A0A352JB32-F1
#
_entry.id   AF-A0A352JB32-F1
#
_cell.length_a   1.000
_cell.length_b   1.000
_cell.length_c   1.000
_cell.angle_alpha   90.00
_cell.angle_beta   90.00
_cell.angle_gamma   90.00
#
_symmetry.space_group_name_H-M   'P 1'
#
loop_
_entity.id
_entity.type
_entity.pdbx_description
1 polymer ?
#
loop_
_entity_poly.entity_id
_entity_poly.type
_entity_poly.pdbx_seq_one_letter_code
_entity_poly.pdbx_strand_id
1 'polypeptide(L)'
;MKSDRQDSSSTSSKNNTDKVHIFGIRHHGSGSSRSLCQALEQLQPDAILIEAPTDAQELLPLVMREKMHPPVAILIYEESAPENSVYFPFAIFSPEWQAIRYGLKRNIPIKFMDLPQAHCLAIKKKVETEVKSEEETEPNSKSNSELTPEVTPQVIPQV
;
A
#
# COMPACT_ATOMS: atom_id res chain seq x y z
N MET A 1 -52.42 27.94 -36.58
CA MET A 1 -51.76 29.01 -35.81
C MET A 1 -51.16 28.36 -34.57
N LYS A 2 -49.81 28.26 -34.54
CA LYS A 2 -48.95 27.87 -33.40
C LYS A 2 -49.13 26.44 -32.87
N SER A 3 -48.12 25.66 -32.53
CA SER A 3 -46.65 25.77 -32.59
C SER A 3 -46.11 24.46 -32.05
N ASP A 4 -45.03 23.96 -32.65
CA ASP A 4 -44.23 22.84 -32.19
C ASP A 4 -43.84 22.93 -30.70
N ARG A 5 -43.79 21.78 -30.03
CA ARG A 5 -42.76 21.50 -29.03
C ARG A 5 -42.38 20.04 -29.14
N GLN A 6 -41.19 19.84 -29.72
CA GLN A 6 -40.45 18.60 -29.70
C GLN A 6 -40.17 18.22 -28.25
N ASP A 7 -40.55 16.99 -27.88
CA ASP A 7 -40.20 16.39 -26.60
C ASP A 7 -38.80 15.78 -26.74
N SER A 8 -37.77 16.65 -26.75
CA SER A 8 -36.39 16.20 -26.68
C SER A 8 -36.04 15.91 -25.22
N SER A 9 -36.35 14.69 -24.80
CA SER A 9 -35.77 14.08 -23.60
C SER A 9 -34.27 13.87 -23.83
N SER A 10 -33.51 14.96 -23.72
CA SER A 10 -32.06 14.91 -23.62
C SER A 10 -31.71 14.40 -22.23
N THR A 11 -31.63 13.08 -22.09
CA THR A 11 -31.07 12.41 -20.91
C THR A 11 -29.58 12.74 -20.86
N SER A 12 -29.26 13.90 -20.30
CA SER A 12 -27.90 14.28 -19.96
C SER A 12 -27.41 13.30 -18.90
N SER A 13 -26.52 12.40 -19.32
CA SER A 13 -25.76 11.51 -18.46
C SER A 13 -24.93 12.36 -17.50
N LYS A 14 -25.53 12.77 -16.37
CA LYS A 14 -24.79 13.42 -15.28
C LYS A 14 -23.85 12.38 -14.71
N ASN A 15 -22.55 12.58 -14.93
CA ASN A 15 -21.49 11.72 -14.43
C ASN A 15 -21.66 11.51 -12.92
N ASN A 16 -21.60 10.25 -12.48
CA ASN A 16 -21.78 9.79 -11.10
C ASN A 16 -20.59 10.19 -10.17
N THR A 17 -19.76 11.13 -10.61
CA THR A 17 -18.55 11.61 -9.91
C THR A 17 -18.87 12.40 -8.65
N ASP A 18 -20.09 12.90 -8.52
CA ASP A 18 -20.56 13.55 -7.28
C ASP A 18 -20.75 12.55 -6.12
N LYS A 19 -20.65 11.23 -6.36
CA LYS A 19 -20.80 10.20 -5.31
C LYS A 19 -19.47 9.62 -4.80
N VAL A 20 -18.36 9.82 -5.51
CA VAL A 20 -17.07 9.19 -5.16
C VAL A 20 -15.97 10.22 -5.25
N HIS A 21 -15.31 10.47 -4.13
CA HIS A 21 -14.17 11.38 -4.02
C HIS A 21 -12.88 10.57 -3.89
N ILE A 22 -11.94 10.80 -4.82
CA ILE A 22 -10.64 10.11 -4.84
C ILE A 22 -9.57 11.08 -4.37
N PHE A 23 -8.80 10.67 -3.37
CA PHE A 23 -7.68 11.43 -2.84
C PHE A 23 -6.36 10.73 -3.21
N GLY A 24 -5.59 11.34 -4.10
CA GLY A 24 -4.22 10.90 -4.38
C GLY A 24 -3.33 11.24 -3.19
N ILE A 25 -2.87 10.22 -2.47
CA ILE A 25 -2.16 10.41 -1.20
C ILE A 25 -0.69 10.03 -1.34
N ARG A 26 0.18 10.86 -0.78
CA ARG A 26 1.55 10.48 -0.46
C ARG A 26 1.55 9.88 0.95
N HIS A 27 1.86 8.59 1.08
CA HIS A 27 1.72 7.78 2.31
C HIS A 27 2.37 8.36 3.59
N HIS A 28 3.29 9.33 3.46
CA HIS A 28 3.98 9.96 4.59
C HIS A 28 3.97 11.51 4.54
N GLY A 29 3.05 12.11 3.79
CA GLY A 29 2.94 13.57 3.70
C GLY A 29 2.10 14.16 4.83
N SER A 30 2.71 14.90 5.75
CA SER A 30 1.98 15.65 6.79
C SER A 30 0.98 16.66 6.21
N GLY A 31 1.29 17.24 5.04
CA GLY A 31 0.36 18.06 4.26
C GLY A 31 -0.85 17.26 3.76
N SER A 32 -0.64 16.09 3.18
CA SER A 32 -1.71 15.20 2.71
C SER A 32 -2.66 14.82 3.83
N SER A 33 -2.13 14.49 5.02
CA SER A 33 -2.94 14.18 6.20
C SER A 33 -3.84 15.33 6.61
N ARG A 34 -3.29 16.55 6.67
CA ARG A 34 -4.06 17.74 7.03
C ARG A 34 -5.19 17.99 6.02
N SER A 35 -4.87 17.95 4.73
CA SER A 35 -5.86 18.16 3.67
C SER A 35 -6.94 17.08 3.68
N LEU A 36 -6.57 15.82 3.89
CA LEU A 36 -7.53 14.71 3.97
C LEU A 36 -8.47 14.88 5.17
N CYS A 37 -7.95 15.21 6.34
CA CYS A 37 -8.80 15.48 7.52
C CYS A 37 -9.80 16.60 7.24
N GLN A 38 -9.37 17.71 6.63
CA GLN A 38 -10.27 18.81 6.26
C GLN A 38 -11.34 18.37 5.25
N ALA A 39 -10.95 17.60 4.24
CA ALA A 39 -11.87 17.08 3.24
C ALA A 39 -12.91 16.14 3.85
N LEU A 40 -12.51 15.25 4.76
CA LEU A 40 -13.43 14.34 5.45
C LEU A 40 -14.47 15.09 6.29
N GLU A 41 -14.06 16.14 7.01
CA GLU A 41 -14.99 16.98 7.80
C GLU A 41 -15.97 17.76 6.91
N GLN A 42 -15.55 18.18 5.72
CA GLN A 42 -16.42 18.89 4.77
C GLN A 42 -17.37 17.92 4.04
N LEU A 43 -16.86 16.78 3.62
CA LEU A 43 -17.58 15.80 2.83
C LEU A 43 -18.60 15.01 3.66
N GLN A 44 -18.26 14.69 4.92
CA GLN A 44 -19.06 13.80 5.78
C GLN A 44 -19.48 12.51 5.05
N PRO A 45 -18.51 11.69 4.59
CA PRO A 45 -18.81 10.56 3.73
C PRO A 45 -19.59 9.46 4.46
N ASP A 46 -20.45 8.76 3.74
CA ASP A 46 -21.17 7.58 4.26
C ASP A 46 -20.27 6.33 4.35
N ALA A 47 -19.12 6.33 3.68
CA ALA A 47 -18.12 5.24 3.72
C ALA A 47 -16.73 5.74 3.34
N ILE A 48 -15.68 5.06 3.82
CA ILE A 48 -14.29 5.36 3.51
C ILE A 48 -13.61 4.09 2.98
N LEU A 49 -13.00 4.19 1.79
CA LEU A 49 -12.19 3.13 1.19
C LEU A 49 -10.71 3.50 1.28
N ILE A 50 -9.86 2.55 1.65
CA ILE A 50 -8.41 2.74 1.85
C ILE A 50 -7.66 1.67 1.06
N GLU A 51 -6.63 2.10 0.35
CA GLU A 51 -5.63 1.22 -0.29
C GLU A 51 -4.83 0.51 0.80
N ALA A 52 -5.23 -0.73 1.06
CA ALA A 52 -4.62 -1.66 2.00
C ALA A 52 -5.18 -3.07 1.72
N PRO A 53 -4.47 -4.14 2.09
CA PRO A 53 -4.89 -5.49 1.77
C PRO A 53 -6.09 -5.92 2.64
N THR A 54 -7.06 -6.57 2.00
CA THR A 54 -8.35 -6.94 2.61
C THR A 54 -8.24 -7.97 3.73
N ASP A 55 -7.19 -8.78 3.76
CA ASP A 55 -6.88 -9.72 4.85
C ASP A 55 -6.50 -9.01 6.16
N ALA A 56 -6.14 -7.73 6.11
CA ALA A 56 -5.86 -6.92 7.29
C ALA A 56 -7.10 -6.20 7.87
N GLN A 57 -8.27 -6.33 7.23
CA GLN A 57 -9.50 -5.60 7.59
C GLN A 57 -9.91 -5.81 9.06
N GLU A 58 -9.74 -7.02 9.59
CA GLU A 58 -10.11 -7.37 10.98
C GLU A 58 -9.27 -6.65 12.04
N LEU A 59 -8.14 -6.05 11.64
CA LEU A 59 -7.26 -5.31 12.54
C LEU A 59 -7.74 -3.87 12.80
N LEU A 60 -8.67 -3.33 11.99
CA LEU A 60 -9.15 -1.95 12.11
C LEU A 60 -9.58 -1.56 13.55
N PRO A 61 -10.37 -2.39 14.29
CA PRO A 61 -10.78 -2.03 15.65
C PRO A 61 -9.62 -1.84 16.62
N LEU A 62 -8.46 -2.43 16.35
CA LEU A 62 -7.27 -2.30 17.19
C LEU A 62 -6.74 -0.86 17.24
N VAL A 63 -6.96 -0.07 16.19
CA VAL A 63 -6.54 1.33 16.08
C VAL A 63 -7.14 2.23 17.17
N MET A 64 -8.29 1.84 17.73
CA MET A 64 -8.97 2.58 18.79
C MET A 64 -8.56 2.18 20.21
N ARG A 65 -7.72 1.14 20.37
CA ARG A 65 -7.20 0.75 21.70
C ARG A 65 -6.31 1.86 22.26
N GLU A 66 -6.44 2.14 23.55
CA GLU A 66 -5.71 3.22 24.22
C GLU A 66 -4.18 3.10 24.09
N LYS A 67 -3.66 1.87 24.18
CA LYS A 67 -2.23 1.57 24.03
C LYS A 67 -1.75 1.49 22.57
N MET A 68 -2.64 1.64 21.58
CA MET A 68 -2.28 1.58 20.17
C MET A 68 -1.94 2.98 19.65
N HIS A 69 -0.66 3.35 19.79
CA HIS A 69 -0.14 4.65 19.35
C HIS A 69 0.94 4.48 18.27
N PRO A 70 0.88 5.21 17.15
CA PRO A 70 1.94 5.20 16.14
C PRO A 70 3.29 5.66 16.72
N PRO A 71 4.44 5.20 16.16
CA PRO A 71 4.55 4.38 14.97
C PRO A 71 4.15 2.91 15.23
N VAL A 72 3.30 2.37 14.37
CA VAL A 72 2.87 0.96 14.37
C VAL A 72 2.81 0.48 12.94
N ALA A 73 2.83 -0.83 12.71
CA ALA A 73 2.66 -1.39 11.39
C ALA A 73 1.75 -2.61 11.43
N ILE A 74 1.04 -2.84 10.34
CA ILE A 74 0.48 -4.17 10.06
C ILE A 74 1.61 -5.01 9.49
N LEU A 75 1.83 -6.19 10.08
CA LEU A 75 2.78 -7.18 9.61
C LEU A 75 2.00 -8.34 9.03
N ILE A 76 2.23 -8.63 7.75
CA ILE A 76 1.71 -9.81 7.08
C ILE A 76 2.89 -10.64 6.64
N TYR A 77 2.89 -11.93 6.97
CA TYR A 77 4.00 -12.84 6.69
C TYR A 77 3.51 -14.24 6.36
N GLU A 78 4.34 -15.01 5.67
CA GLU A 78 4.14 -16.44 5.47
C GLU A 78 4.56 -17.21 6.72
N GLU A 79 3.66 -18.04 7.26
CA GLU A 79 3.92 -18.76 8.52
C GLU A 79 5.15 -19.69 8.45
N SER A 80 5.34 -20.39 7.33
CA SER A 80 6.49 -21.29 7.13
C SER A 80 7.80 -20.57 6.76
N ALA A 81 7.73 -19.29 6.42
CA ALA A 81 8.89 -18.48 6.02
C ALA A 81 8.69 -17.02 6.46
N PRO A 82 8.83 -16.69 7.77
CA PRO A 82 8.56 -15.35 8.30
C PRO A 82 9.41 -14.23 7.69
N GLU A 83 10.57 -14.57 7.11
CA GLU A 83 11.39 -13.67 6.31
C GLU A 83 10.64 -13.15 5.07
N ASN A 84 9.65 -13.89 4.58
CA ASN A 84 8.72 -13.45 3.56
C ASN A 84 7.58 -12.66 4.19
N SER A 85 7.85 -11.39 4.46
CA SER A 85 6.92 -10.48 5.12
C SER A 85 6.82 -9.11 4.45
N VAL A 86 5.71 -8.44 4.70
CA VAL A 86 5.45 -7.06 4.26
C VAL A 86 4.93 -6.26 5.45
N TYR A 87 5.40 -5.01 5.54
CA TYR A 87 5.01 -4.05 6.56
C TYR A 87 4.18 -2.94 5.93
N PHE A 88 3.05 -2.63 6.56
CA PHE A 88 2.23 -1.46 6.23
C PHE A 88 2.34 -0.46 7.40
N PRO A 89 3.31 0.46 7.38
CA PRO A 89 3.59 1.34 8.50
C PRO A 89 2.60 2.50 8.59
N PHE A 90 2.18 2.80 9.81
CA PHE A 90 1.42 3.97 10.18
C PHE A 90 2.22 4.87 11.11
N ALA A 91 2.21 6.16 10.80
CA ALA A 91 2.67 7.23 11.66
C ALA A 91 1.48 8.08 12.10
N ILE A 92 1.67 8.94 13.12
CA ILE A 92 0.63 9.88 13.55
C ILE A 92 0.22 10.83 12.41
N PHE A 93 1.12 11.07 11.45
CA PHE A 93 0.88 11.87 10.27
C PHE A 93 0.60 11.04 9.00
N SER A 94 0.32 9.73 9.12
CA SER A 94 -0.16 8.92 7.99
C SER A 94 -1.62 9.29 7.67
N PRO A 95 -1.93 9.64 6.42
CA PRO A 95 -3.30 9.97 6.02
C PRO A 95 -4.28 8.83 6.25
N GLU A 96 -3.85 7.59 6.03
CA GLU A 96 -4.61 6.36 6.24
C GLU A 96 -4.95 6.19 7.74
N TRP A 97 -3.96 6.41 8.61
CA TRP A 97 -4.17 6.38 10.07
C TRP A 97 -5.23 7.40 10.50
N GLN A 98 -5.15 8.61 9.95
CA GLN A 98 -6.13 9.66 10.25
C GLN A 98 -7.53 9.31 9.73
N ALA A 99 -7.64 8.77 8.51
CA ALA A 99 -8.91 8.35 7.92
C ALA A 99 -9.56 7.21 8.72
N ILE A 100 -8.78 6.20 9.13
CA ILE A 100 -9.26 5.10 9.96
C ILE A 100 -9.80 5.64 11.29
N ARG A 101 -9.03 6.47 11.99
CA ARG A 101 -9.47 7.06 13.26
C ARG A 101 -10.69 7.95 13.09
N TYR A 102 -10.76 8.72 12.01
CA TYR A 102 -11.91 9.57 11.69
C TYR A 102 -13.18 8.73 11.54
N GLY A 103 -13.14 7.69 10.71
CA GLY A 103 -14.31 6.85 10.42
C GLY A 103 -14.75 6.05 11.63
N LEU A 104 -13.81 5.40 12.35
CA LEU A 104 -14.14 4.62 13.55
C LEU A 104 -14.77 5.48 14.65
N LYS A 105 -14.29 6.71 14.88
CA LYS A 105 -14.87 7.63 15.86
C LYS A 105 -16.32 8.03 15.54
N ARG A 106 -16.69 8.04 14.26
CA ARG A 106 -18.01 8.49 13.77
C ARG A 106 -18.91 7.33 13.36
N ASN A 107 -18.47 6.08 13.54
CA ASN A 107 -19.15 4.89 13.06
C ASN A 107 -19.39 4.88 11.53
N ILE A 108 -18.49 5.52 10.79
CA ILE A 108 -18.50 5.47 9.32
C ILE A 108 -17.85 4.14 8.89
N PRO A 109 -18.51 3.34 8.04
CA PRO A 109 -17.93 2.12 7.46
C PRO A 109 -16.58 2.38 6.79
N ILE A 110 -15.56 1.61 7.18
CA ILE A 110 -14.23 1.62 6.56
C ILE A 110 -13.97 0.27 5.90
N LYS A 111 -13.48 0.28 4.66
CA LYS A 111 -13.06 -0.92 3.94
C LYS A 111 -11.68 -0.75 3.32
N PHE A 112 -10.84 -1.74 3.52
CA PHE A 112 -9.65 -1.99 2.71
C PHE A 112 -10.09 -2.54 1.36
N MET A 113 -9.42 -2.11 0.29
CA MET A 113 -9.86 -2.41 -1.08
C MET A 113 -8.78 -3.03 -1.97
N ASP A 114 -7.60 -3.34 -1.43
CA ASP A 114 -6.57 -4.03 -2.21
C ASP A 114 -6.79 -5.54 -2.20
N LEU A 115 -6.12 -6.18 -3.16
CA LEU A 115 -5.98 -7.62 -3.20
C LEU A 115 -5.39 -8.13 -1.87
N PRO A 116 -5.86 -9.28 -1.33
CA PRO A 116 -5.22 -9.90 -0.18
C PRO A 116 -3.71 -10.08 -0.40
N GLN A 117 -2.93 -9.73 0.62
CA GLN A 117 -1.48 -9.81 0.57
C GLN A 117 -1.00 -11.27 0.43
N ALA A 118 -1.81 -12.24 0.86
CA ALA A 118 -1.57 -13.67 0.64
C ALA A 118 -1.31 -14.01 -0.84
N HIS A 119 -1.98 -13.36 -1.80
CA HIS A 119 -1.74 -13.60 -3.22
C HIS A 119 -0.37 -13.10 -3.68
N CYS A 120 0.04 -11.91 -3.22
CA CYS A 120 1.36 -11.36 -3.51
C CYS A 120 2.48 -12.25 -2.95
N LEU A 121 2.31 -12.75 -1.71
CA LEU A 121 3.26 -13.66 -1.08
C LEU A 121 3.36 -15.01 -1.83
N ALA A 122 2.23 -15.57 -2.27
CA ALA A 122 2.21 -16.81 -3.05
C ALA A 122 2.90 -16.68 -4.41
N ILE A 123 2.71 -15.56 -5.12
CA ILE A 123 3.40 -15.28 -6.39
C ILE A 123 4.91 -15.20 -6.16
N LYS A 124 5.35 -14.46 -5.14
CA LYS A 124 6.78 -14.34 -4.80
C LYS A 124 7.40 -15.71 -4.49
N LYS A 125 6.74 -16.54 -3.68
CA LYS A 125 7.18 -17.91 -3.39
C LYS A 125 7.34 -18.77 -4.63
N LYS A 126 6.40 -18.68 -5.58
CA LYS A 126 6.47 -19.42 -6.85
C LYS A 126 7.71 -19.02 -7.65
N VAL A 127 7.94 -17.71 -7.81
CA VAL A 127 9.11 -17.18 -8.52
C VAL A 127 10.42 -17.62 -7.86
N GLU A 128 10.51 -17.55 -6.52
CA GLU A 128 11.70 -18.00 -5.79
C GLU A 128 11.96 -19.51 -5.95
N THR A 129 10.90 -20.31 -6.08
CA THR A 129 11.01 -21.76 -6.30
C THR A 129 11.50 -22.07 -7.73
N GLU A 130 10.98 -21.35 -8.73
CA GLU A 130 11.37 -21.50 -10.14
C GLU A 130 12.83 -21.08 -10.36
N VAL A 131 13.27 -19.96 -9.79
CA VAL A 131 14.67 -19.49 -9.88
C VAL A 131 15.65 -20.48 -9.23
N LYS A 132 15.31 -21.03 -8.06
CA LYS A 132 16.15 -22.04 -7.40
C LYS A 132 16.27 -23.34 -8.20
N SER A 133 15.20 -23.76 -8.89
CA SER A 133 15.24 -24.95 -9.75
C SER A 133 16.07 -24.76 -11.02
N GLU A 134 16.24 -23.53 -11.51
CA GLU A 134 17.08 -23.21 -12.66
C GLU A 134 18.57 -23.10 -12.27
N GLU A 135 18.89 -22.51 -11.10
CA GLU A 135 20.27 -22.42 -10.58
C GLU A 135 20.88 -23.81 -10.26
N GLU A 136 20.08 -24.80 -9.90
CA GLU A 136 20.55 -26.19 -9.70
C GLU A 136 20.83 -26.96 -11.00
N THR A 137 20.52 -26.39 -12.18
CA THR A 137 20.75 -27.02 -13.49
C THR A 137 21.97 -26.52 -14.27
N GLU A 138 22.71 -25.53 -13.76
CA GLU A 138 24.00 -25.10 -14.32
C GLU A 138 25.14 -26.05 -13.84
N PRO A 139 25.79 -26.83 -14.74
CA PRO A 139 26.87 -27.70 -14.32
C PRO A 139 28.13 -26.89 -13.99
N ASN A 140 28.67 -27.14 -12.80
CA ASN A 140 29.99 -26.73 -12.34
C ASN A 140 31.10 -27.20 -13.31
N SER A 141 31.40 -26.38 -14.33
CA SER A 141 32.61 -26.49 -15.13
C SER A 141 33.72 -25.66 -14.49
N LYS A 142 34.49 -26.28 -13.60
CA LYS A 142 35.81 -25.77 -13.22
C LYS A 142 36.71 -25.74 -14.46
N SER A 143 37.23 -24.57 -14.82
CA SER A 143 38.58 -24.50 -15.38
C SER A 143 39.42 -23.52 -14.55
N ASN A 144 40.50 -24.09 -14.02
CA ASN A 144 41.55 -23.39 -13.31
C ASN A 144 42.42 -22.72 -14.39
N SER A 145 42.59 -21.40 -14.37
CA SER A 145 43.80 -20.76 -14.89
C SER A 145 44.15 -19.55 -14.05
N GLU A 146 45.06 -19.82 -13.13
CA GLU A 146 46.02 -18.93 -12.49
C GLU A 146 46.40 -17.71 -13.33
N LEU A 147 46.06 -16.50 -12.86
CA LEU A 147 46.78 -15.25 -13.14
C LEU A 147 46.63 -14.32 -11.93
N THR A 148 47.68 -14.26 -11.12
CA THR A 148 47.89 -13.24 -10.09
C THR A 148 48.09 -11.86 -10.74
N PRO A 149 47.49 -10.78 -10.22
CA PRO A 149 48.13 -9.48 -10.23
C PRO A 149 48.62 -9.16 -8.83
N GLU A 150 49.93 -9.04 -8.72
CA GLU A 150 50.65 -8.49 -7.58
C GLU A 150 50.17 -7.05 -7.32
N VAL A 151 49.51 -6.81 -6.18
CA VAL A 151 49.17 -5.45 -5.73
C VAL A 151 50.19 -5.04 -4.67
N THR A 152 51.14 -4.21 -5.07
CA THR A 152 52.05 -3.52 -4.15
C THR A 152 51.26 -2.50 -3.33
N PRO A 153 51.36 -2.47 -1.98
CA PRO A 153 50.67 -1.46 -1.19
C PRO A 153 51.37 -0.10 -1.35
N GLN A 154 50.65 0.88 -1.91
CA GLN A 154 51.06 2.29 -1.85
C GLN A 154 50.85 2.83 -0.43
N VAL A 155 51.95 3.24 0.20
CA VAL A 155 51.97 3.92 1.49
C VAL A 155 51.48 5.36 1.32
N ILE A 156 50.39 5.72 2.00
CA ILE A 156 49.92 7.11 2.11
C ILE A 156 50.72 7.76 3.26
N PRO A 157 51.49 8.85 3.04
CA PRO A 157 52.10 9.57 4.14
C PRO A 157 51.03 10.38 4.88
N GLN A 158 50.94 10.18 6.20
CA GLN A 158 50.19 11.08 7.08
C GLN A 158 50.90 12.43 7.17
N VAL A 159 50.22 13.52 6.79
CA VAL A 159 50.13 14.79 7.53
C VAL A 159 48.80 15.46 7.20
#